data_AF-A0AAU6IH11-F1
#
_entry.id   AF-A0AAU6IH11-F1
#
_cell.length_a   1.000
_cell.length_b   1.000
_cell.length_c   1.000
_cell.angle_alpha   90.00
_cell.angle_beta   90.00
_cell.angle_gamma   90.00
#
_symmetry.space_group_name_H-M   'P 1'
#
loop_
_entity.id
_entity.type
_entity.pdbx_description
1 polymer ?
#
loop_
_entity_poly.entity_id
_entity_poly.type
_entity_poly.pdbx_seq_one_letter_code
_entity_poly.pdbx_strand_id
1 'polypeptide(L)'
;MSVELADRHEPDDLQLRRSPGTKVRALGDRGLARDAIDVHAARQRYTIPELENLAARRPDEFDLGELHDRLESLEWISDAEFEAYGMDSAGIAELRH
;
A
#
# COMPACT_ATOMS: atom_id res chain seq x y z
N MET A 1 2.45 -22.64 -31.88
CA MET A 1 1.65 -22.54 -30.63
C MET A 1 2.60 -22.06 -29.56
N SER A 2 2.77 -20.73 -29.47
CA SER A 2 3.75 -20.11 -28.57
C SER A 2 3.03 -19.69 -27.30
N VAL A 3 3.44 -20.28 -26.18
CA VAL A 3 2.96 -19.90 -24.86
C VAL A 3 3.91 -18.81 -24.38
N GLU A 4 3.56 -17.55 -24.65
CA GLU A 4 4.24 -16.41 -24.05
C GLU A 4 3.59 -16.17 -22.69
N LEU A 5 4.11 -16.86 -21.68
CA LEU A 5 3.85 -16.57 -20.27
C LEU A 5 4.51 -15.22 -19.99
N ALA A 6 3.76 -14.14 -20.22
CA ALA A 6 4.09 -12.83 -19.70
C ALA A 6 4.25 -12.95 -18.19
N ASP A 7 5.52 -12.84 -17.77
CA ASP A 7 6.00 -12.15 -16.57
C ASP A 7 4.88 -11.81 -15.58
N ARG A 8 4.46 -12.81 -14.79
CA ARG A 8 3.78 -12.48 -13.53
C ARG A 8 4.86 -11.92 -12.66
N HIS A 9 4.93 -10.60 -12.57
CA HIS A 9 5.72 -9.86 -11.62
C HIS A 9 5.47 -10.49 -10.24
N GLU A 10 6.36 -11.36 -9.77
CA GLU A 10 6.38 -11.81 -8.38
C GLU A 10 6.74 -10.55 -7.59
N PRO A 11 5.79 -9.97 -6.82
CA PRO A 11 6.10 -8.80 -6.03
C PRO A 11 7.19 -9.20 -5.05
N ASP A 12 8.33 -8.48 -5.08
CA ASP A 12 9.50 -8.69 -4.22
C ASP A 12 9.12 -9.30 -2.86
N ASP A 13 9.36 -10.60 -2.69
CA ASP A 13 8.90 -11.44 -1.56
C ASP A 13 9.40 -10.91 -0.19
N LEU A 14 10.46 -10.09 -0.21
CA LEU A 14 11.00 -9.38 0.96
C LEU A 14 10.06 -8.28 1.49
N GLN A 15 9.23 -7.68 0.64
CA GLN A 15 8.30 -6.60 1.02
C GLN A 15 6.99 -7.14 1.61
N LEU A 16 6.58 -8.35 1.21
CA LEU A 16 5.48 -9.08 1.81
C LEU A 16 5.77 -9.48 3.28
N ARG A 17 7.06 -9.63 3.64
CA ARG A 17 7.49 -9.98 5.01
C ARG A 17 7.37 -8.85 6.04
N ARG A 18 7.21 -7.59 5.62
CA ARG A 18 7.01 -6.51 6.60
C ARG A 18 5.65 -6.68 7.27
N SER A 19 5.63 -6.52 8.59
CA SER A 19 4.38 -6.56 9.34
C SER A 19 3.40 -5.50 8.83
N PRO A 20 2.08 -5.76 8.85
CA PRO A 20 1.08 -4.80 8.34
C PRO A 20 1.20 -3.42 8.98
N GLY A 21 1.48 -3.35 10.29
CA GLY A 21 1.72 -2.08 10.98
C GLY A 21 2.96 -1.32 10.49
N THR A 22 3.97 -1.99 9.94
CA THR A 22 5.14 -1.31 9.34
C THR A 22 4.81 -0.70 7.98
N LYS A 23 3.90 -1.34 7.22
CA LYS A 23 3.42 -0.81 5.94
C LYS A 23 2.57 0.45 6.13
N VAL A 24 1.68 0.43 7.12
CA VAL A 24 0.87 1.60 7.51
C VAL A 24 1.73 2.77 7.96
N ARG A 25 2.77 2.51 8.76
CA ARG A 25 3.73 3.56 9.16
C ARG A 25 4.52 4.13 7.99
N ALA A 26 4.99 3.27 7.09
CA ALA A 26 5.68 3.71 5.88
C ALA A 26 4.79 4.59 5.00
N LEU A 27 3.49 4.30 4.94
CA LEU A 27 2.51 5.14 4.27
C LEU A 27 2.39 6.50 4.96
N GLY A 28 2.20 6.57 6.27
CA GLY A 28 2.12 7.86 6.99
C GLY A 28 3.38 8.72 6.86
N ASP A 29 4.57 8.10 6.93
CA ASP A 29 5.86 8.78 6.85
C ASP A 29 6.19 9.31 5.44
N ARG A 30 5.82 8.58 4.37
CA ARG A 30 6.29 8.89 3.00
C ARG A 30 5.22 9.06 1.94
N GLY A 31 4.05 8.45 2.10
CA GLY A 31 2.94 8.61 1.16
C GLY A 31 3.22 8.23 -0.28
N LEU A 32 4.07 7.22 -0.49
CA LEU A 32 4.42 6.81 -1.86
C LEU A 32 3.35 5.86 -2.41
N ALA A 33 3.20 5.83 -3.73
CA ALA A 33 2.28 4.92 -4.43
C ALA A 33 2.43 3.46 -3.96
N ARG A 34 3.68 3.00 -3.83
CA ARG A 34 4.00 1.65 -3.33
C ARG A 34 3.50 1.38 -1.90
N ASP A 35 3.58 2.39 -1.02
CA ASP A 35 3.21 2.23 0.39
C ASP A 35 1.67 2.13 0.48
N ALA A 36 0.95 2.85 -0.40
CA ALA A 36 -0.50 2.72 -0.55
C ALA A 36 -0.91 1.35 -1.13
N ILE A 37 -0.20 0.84 -2.14
CA ILE A 37 -0.41 -0.52 -2.69
C ILE A 37 -0.22 -1.57 -1.59
N ASP A 38 0.83 -1.43 -0.79
CA ASP A 38 1.16 -2.34 0.31
C ASP A 38 0.05 -2.38 1.39
N VAL A 39 -0.49 -1.22 1.75
CA VAL A 39 -1.62 -1.11 2.69
C VAL A 39 -2.91 -1.64 2.07
N HIS A 40 -3.18 -1.35 0.79
CA HIS A 40 -4.33 -1.90 0.07
C HIS A 40 -4.30 -3.43 0.02
N ALA A 41 -3.14 -4.05 -0.25
CA ALA A 41 -2.98 -5.49 -0.20
C ALA A 41 -3.19 -6.07 1.22
N ALA A 42 -2.81 -5.32 2.26
CA ALA A 42 -3.05 -5.72 3.65
C ALA A 42 -4.54 -5.68 4.03
N ARG A 43 -5.35 -4.77 3.43
CA ARG A 43 -6.81 -4.69 3.65
C ARG A 43 -7.56 -5.96 3.24
N GLN A 44 -6.98 -6.82 2.41
CA GLN A 44 -7.55 -8.14 2.08
C GLN A 44 -7.53 -9.12 3.26
N ARG A 45 -6.69 -8.88 4.28
CA ARG A 45 -6.46 -9.78 5.41
C ARG A 45 -6.78 -9.15 6.77
N TYR A 46 -6.76 -7.82 6.84
CA TYR A 46 -6.96 -7.05 8.07
C TYR A 46 -7.97 -5.94 7.83
N THR A 47 -8.80 -5.69 8.83
CA THR A 47 -9.67 -4.51 8.86
C THR A 47 -8.85 -3.24 9.09
N ILE A 48 -9.40 -2.08 8.73
CA ILE A 48 -8.75 -0.77 8.95
C ILE A 48 -8.40 -0.57 10.44
N PRO A 49 -9.30 -0.82 11.42
CA PRO A 49 -8.96 -0.66 12.83
C PRO A 49 -7.84 -1.61 13.30
N GLU A 50 -7.73 -2.82 12.72
CA GLU A 50 -6.63 -3.72 13.05
C GLU A 50 -5.29 -3.19 12.52
N LEU A 51 -5.28 -2.63 11.32
CA LEU A 51 -4.09 -2.02 10.72
C LEU A 51 -3.61 -0.80 11.52
N GLU A 52 -4.52 0.08 11.92
CA GLU A 52 -4.23 1.22 12.80
C GLU A 52 -3.69 0.76 14.15
N ASN A 53 -4.34 -0.22 14.78
CA ASN A 53 -3.88 -0.78 16.05
C ASN A 53 -2.50 -1.46 15.93
N LEU A 54 -2.21 -2.10 14.79
CA LEU A 54 -0.89 -2.69 14.52
C LEU A 54 0.19 -1.63 14.35
N ALA A 55 -0.13 -0.48 13.75
CA ALA A 55 0.78 0.65 13.61
C ALA A 55 1.01 1.38 14.95
N ALA A 56 -0.07 1.60 15.71
CA ALA A 56 -0.06 2.31 17.00
C ALA A 56 0.65 1.56 18.14
N ARG A 57 1.08 0.30 17.93
CA ARG A 57 1.95 -0.43 18.88
C ARG A 57 3.31 0.23 19.09
N ARG A 58 3.71 1.16 18.21
CA ARG A 58 4.92 1.98 18.32
C ARG A 58 4.59 3.45 18.11
N PRO A 59 4.04 4.12 19.14
CA PRO A 59 3.53 5.50 19.02
C PRO A 59 4.63 6.54 18.81
N ASP A 60 5.88 6.21 19.11
CA ASP A 60 7.07 7.04 18.82
C ASP A 60 7.41 7.09 17.32
N GLU A 61 6.85 6.18 16.52
CA GLU A 61 7.11 6.03 15.08
C GLU A 61 5.81 6.17 14.24
N PHE A 62 4.69 6.61 14.83
CA PHE A 62 3.39 6.67 14.16
C PHE A 62 2.42 7.72 14.73
N ASP A 63 1.95 8.62 13.86
CA ASP A 63 0.87 9.55 14.14
C ASP A 63 -0.32 9.28 13.19
N LEU A 64 -1.52 9.14 13.76
CA LEU A 64 -2.74 8.84 12.99
C LEU A 64 -3.21 10.04 12.16
N GLY A 65 -3.00 11.28 12.65
CA GLY A 65 -3.27 12.50 11.91
C GLY A 65 -2.37 12.62 10.68
N GLU A 66 -1.06 12.38 10.84
CA GLU A 66 -0.14 12.38 9.70
C GLU A 66 -0.48 11.29 8.67
N LEU A 67 -0.96 10.12 9.11
CA LEU A 67 -1.47 9.09 8.20
C LEU A 67 -2.68 9.60 7.40
N HIS A 68 -3.64 10.26 8.06
CA HIS A 68 -4.82 10.81 7.39
C HIS A 68 -4.44 11.87 6.36
N ASP A 69 -3.62 12.84 6.73
CA ASP A 69 -3.12 13.88 5.81
C ASP A 69 -2.42 13.24 4.60
N ARG A 70 -1.68 12.15 4.83
CA ARG A 70 -1.02 11.45 3.74
C ARG A 70 -1.96 10.67 2.84
N LEU A 71 -3.00 10.05 3.39
CA LEU A 71 -4.03 9.38 2.61
C LEU A 71 -4.75 10.37 1.69
N GLU A 72 -5.06 11.58 2.18
CA GLU A 72 -5.61 12.64 1.35
C GLU A 72 -4.65 13.01 0.22
N SER A 73 -3.35 13.12 0.52
CA SER A 73 -2.34 13.45 -0.50
C SER A 73 -2.22 12.42 -1.65
N LEU A 74 -2.70 11.19 -1.47
CA LEU A 74 -2.68 10.15 -2.51
C LEU A 74 -3.52 10.54 -3.73
N GLU A 75 -4.49 11.45 -3.58
CA GLU A 75 -5.29 11.93 -4.71
C GLU A 75 -4.43 12.55 -5.83
N TRP A 76 -3.28 13.13 -5.45
CA TRP A 76 -2.33 13.80 -6.34
C TRP A 76 -1.35 12.84 -7.03
N ILE A 77 -1.28 11.58 -6.59
CA ILE A 77 -0.47 10.56 -7.25
C ILE A 77 -1.16 10.13 -8.54
N SER A 78 -0.43 10.13 -9.66
CA SER A 78 -0.98 9.71 -10.95
C SER A 78 -1.18 8.19 -11.02
N ASP A 79 -2.19 7.74 -11.76
CA ASP A 79 -2.43 6.31 -12.01
C ASP A 79 -1.19 5.63 -12.65
N ALA A 80 -0.47 6.35 -13.52
CA ALA A 80 0.77 5.87 -14.13
C ALA A 80 1.87 5.52 -13.10
N GLU A 81 1.87 6.18 -11.94
CA GLU A 81 2.82 5.87 -10.87
C GLU A 81 2.46 4.55 -10.16
N PHE A 82 1.16 4.24 -10.02
CA PHE A 82 0.71 2.94 -9.51
C PHE A 82 0.94 1.82 -10.54
N GLU A 83 0.70 2.09 -11.81
CA GLU A 83 0.98 1.17 -12.92
C GLU A 83 2.47 0.82 -13.03
N ALA A 84 3.36 1.77 -12.73
CA ALA A 84 4.81 1.53 -12.68
C ALA A 84 5.21 0.49 -11.61
N TYR A 85 4.36 0.26 -10.60
CA TYR A 85 4.52 -0.80 -9.60
C TYR A 85 3.71 -2.07 -9.95
N GLY A 86 3.14 -2.15 -11.16
CA GLY A 86 2.42 -3.32 -11.65
C GLY A 86 0.96 -3.43 -11.19
N MET A 87 0.39 -2.37 -10.61
CA MET A 87 -1.04 -2.34 -10.29
C MET A 87 -1.85 -2.13 -11.57
N ASP A 88 -2.91 -2.93 -11.76
CA ASP A 88 -3.83 -2.73 -12.88
C ASP A 88 -4.87 -1.64 -12.59
N SER A 89 -5.56 -1.17 -13.63
CA SER A 89 -6.52 -0.08 -13.51
C SER A 89 -7.70 -0.41 -12.60
N ALA A 90 -8.06 -1.69 -12.45
CA ALA A 90 -9.12 -2.13 -11.55
C ALA A 90 -8.68 -2.02 -10.07
N GLY A 91 -7.46 -2.45 -9.77
CA GLY A 91 -6.86 -2.28 -8.45
C GLY A 91 -6.67 -0.81 -8.09
N ILE A 92 -6.28 0.03 -9.05
CA ILE A 92 -6.16 1.49 -8.83
C ILE A 92 -7.53 2.10 -8.50
N ALA A 93 -8.58 1.71 -9.23
CA ALA A 93 -9.94 2.17 -8.95
C ALA A 93 -10.42 1.77 -7.55
N GLU A 94 -10.16 0.53 -7.13
CA GLU A 94 -10.48 0.05 -5.78
C GLU A 94 -9.63 0.71 -4.68
N LEU A 95 -8.39 1.12 -4.99
CA LEU A 95 -7.53 1.82 -4.04
C LEU A 95 -8.01 3.25 -3.79
N ARG A 96 -8.54 3.93 -4.82
CA ARG A 96 -9.06 5.30 -4.72
C ARG A 96 -10.44 5.38 -4.06
N HIS A 97 -11.09 4.26 -3.74
CA HIS A 97 -12.47 4.19 -3.26
C HIS A 97 -12.60 3.64 -1.82
#